data_AF-A0A7V0IS73-F1
#
_entry.id   AF-A0A7V0IS73-F1
#
_cell.length_a   1.000
_cell.length_b   1.000
_cell.length_c   1.000
_cell.angle_alpha   90.00
_cell.angle_beta   90.00
_cell.angle_gamma   90.00
#
_symmetry.space_group_name_H-M   'P 1'
#
loop_
_entity.id
_entity.type
_entity.pdbx_description
1 polymer ?
#
loop_
_entity_poly.entity_id
_entity_poly.type
_entity_poly.pdbx_seq_one_letter_code
_entity_poly.pdbx_strand_id
1 'polypeptide(L)'
;MNRKNDLTIIWVALLTVIATGALIGFFNMSMQTLMLTVVLFVFVVSRGARMATDVDRAMLAWVIPVAFIAKILGASVRHYVAVFVYNRSADALVYHRRAAEIYADVWRSFEIPVITSRGAGTNFMEGLTGFIYVPYIPDELGGFVIFATLALLGQMLFYAAYRRALPAAGLKRYALGIFFLPSLLYWPSSPGKDSIMLLALGTATWAITGLFQGKWLSMLPILAGSLALMAAIRPHVAALLVGALGLALLASRAPKIGGGIAIRMLLFGVVGVGIAFVAVRLSAAYGLSLDTNSLNEFADSVTDRTATGGSQVAGRAVT
;
A
#
# COMPACT_ATOMS: atom_id res chain seq x y z
N MET A 1 15.64 30.69 -8.17
CA MET A 1 14.47 29.93 -8.67
C MET A 1 14.55 29.89 -10.19
N ASN A 2 14.85 28.74 -10.82
CA ASN A 2 15.12 28.69 -12.26
C ASN A 2 14.16 27.70 -12.95
N ARG A 3 13.04 28.23 -13.45
CA ARG A 3 11.96 27.50 -14.17
C ARG A 3 12.48 26.60 -15.30
N LYS A 4 13.66 26.93 -15.84
CA LYS A 4 14.35 26.16 -16.89
C LYS A 4 14.81 24.77 -16.42
N ASN A 5 15.20 24.60 -15.15
CA ASN A 5 15.68 23.31 -14.62
C ASN A 5 14.54 22.31 -14.38
N ASP A 6 13.37 22.78 -13.93
CA ASP A 6 12.21 21.92 -13.73
C ASP A 6 11.67 21.38 -15.07
N LEU A 7 11.67 22.21 -16.11
CA LEU A 7 11.32 21.81 -17.47
C LEU A 7 12.31 20.79 -18.05
N THR A 8 13.62 20.96 -17.83
CA THR A 8 14.61 19.98 -18.32
C THR A 8 14.49 18.64 -17.63
N ILE A 9 14.20 18.61 -16.31
CA ILE A 9 13.97 17.36 -15.58
C ILE A 9 12.73 16.63 -16.12
N ILE A 10 11.64 17.37 -16.41
CA ILE A 10 10.42 16.78 -16.99
C ILE A 10 10.70 16.23 -18.39
N TRP A 11 11.43 16.95 -19.25
CA TRP A 11 11.76 16.51 -20.60
C TRP A 11 12.73 15.33 -20.62
N VAL A 12 13.78 15.36 -19.80
CA VAL A 12 14.70 14.24 -19.65
C VAL A 12 13.93 13.02 -19.16
N ALA A 13 13.04 13.18 -18.19
CA ALA A 13 12.32 12.04 -17.65
C ALA A 13 11.19 11.52 -18.56
N LEU A 14 10.56 12.38 -19.37
CA LEU A 14 9.70 11.97 -20.48
C LEU A 14 10.48 11.15 -21.50
N LEU A 15 11.67 11.60 -21.89
CA LEU A 15 12.57 10.86 -22.78
C LEU A 15 13.02 9.54 -22.13
N THR A 16 13.24 9.50 -20.83
CA THR A 16 13.58 8.25 -20.13
C THR A 16 12.38 7.30 -20.06
N VAL A 17 11.15 7.78 -19.90
CA VAL A 17 9.93 6.94 -19.97
C VAL A 17 9.71 6.40 -21.37
N ILE A 18 9.94 7.21 -22.41
CA ILE A 18 9.87 6.79 -23.82
C ILE A 18 10.98 5.78 -24.13
N ALA A 19 12.20 6.02 -23.66
CA ALA A 19 13.34 5.10 -23.80
C ALA A 19 13.17 3.82 -22.97
N THR A 20 12.51 3.91 -21.81
CA THR A 20 12.11 2.75 -21.00
C THR A 20 11.02 1.97 -21.73
N GLY A 21 10.04 2.63 -22.34
CA GLY A 21 9.05 2.00 -23.23
C GLY A 21 9.70 1.29 -24.42
N ALA A 22 10.78 1.86 -24.98
CA ALA A 22 11.57 1.26 -26.05
C ALA A 22 12.42 0.06 -25.57
N LEU A 23 13.06 0.14 -24.39
CA LEU A 23 13.76 -0.98 -23.73
C LEU A 23 12.80 -2.10 -23.28
N ILE A 24 11.58 -1.73 -22.91
CA ILE A 24 10.45 -2.61 -22.58
C ILE A 24 9.75 -3.13 -23.85
N GLY A 25 10.25 -2.84 -25.06
CA GLY A 25 9.84 -3.51 -26.31
C GLY A 25 9.87 -5.05 -26.22
N PHE A 26 10.52 -5.62 -25.20
CA PHE A 26 10.43 -7.01 -24.77
C PHE A 26 9.02 -7.47 -24.29
N PHE A 27 8.10 -6.57 -23.97
CA PHE A 27 6.80 -6.87 -23.33
C PHE A 27 5.55 -6.36 -24.09
N ASN A 28 5.68 -5.87 -25.33
CA ASN A 28 4.54 -5.44 -26.18
C ASN A 28 3.51 -4.55 -25.45
N MET A 29 3.94 -3.43 -24.84
CA MET A 29 3.02 -2.48 -24.22
C MET A 29 2.01 -1.95 -25.25
N SER A 30 0.71 -2.03 -24.92
CA SER A 30 -0.32 -1.36 -25.69
C SER A 30 -0.13 0.17 -25.65
N MET A 31 -0.59 0.87 -26.70
CA MET A 31 -0.59 2.34 -26.73
C MET A 31 -1.28 2.93 -25.49
N GLN A 32 -2.32 2.25 -25.02
CA GLN A 32 -3.11 2.65 -23.88
C GLN A 32 -2.35 2.47 -22.55
N THR A 33 -1.61 1.37 -22.35
CA THR A 33 -0.68 1.25 -21.21
C THR A 33 0.42 2.31 -21.26
N LEU A 34 0.97 2.61 -22.43
CA LEU A 34 2.00 3.64 -22.59
C LEU A 34 1.47 5.02 -22.16
N MET A 35 0.30 5.43 -22.66
CA MET A 35 -0.33 6.69 -22.30
C MET A 35 -0.62 6.78 -20.80
N LEU A 36 -1.18 5.71 -20.22
CA LEU A 36 -1.43 5.60 -18.79
C LEU A 36 -0.15 5.77 -17.98
N THR A 37 0.94 5.10 -18.39
CA THR A 37 2.24 5.18 -17.74
C THR A 37 2.79 6.60 -17.76
N VAL A 38 2.68 7.32 -18.89
CA VAL A 38 3.10 8.72 -19.02
C VAL A 38 2.28 9.63 -18.09
N VAL A 39 0.95 9.47 -18.04
CA VAL A 39 0.08 10.25 -17.15
C VAL A 39 0.45 10.02 -15.69
N LEU A 40 0.61 8.76 -15.27
CA LEU A 40 0.97 8.40 -13.91
C LEU A 40 2.39 8.84 -13.55
N PHE A 41 3.32 8.82 -14.51
CA PHE A 41 4.66 9.35 -14.34
C PHE A 41 4.63 10.84 -14.01
N VAL A 42 3.94 11.64 -14.83
CA VAL A 42 3.78 13.09 -14.62
C VAL A 42 3.11 13.36 -13.27
N PHE A 43 2.09 12.59 -12.93
CA PHE A 43 1.42 12.68 -11.63
C PHE A 43 2.38 12.43 -10.46
N VAL A 44 3.11 11.30 -10.47
CA VAL A 44 4.05 10.93 -9.40
C VAL A 44 5.17 11.94 -9.25
N VAL A 45 5.79 12.37 -10.35
CA VAL A 45 6.86 13.37 -10.32
C VAL A 45 6.35 14.72 -9.80
N SER A 46 5.17 15.15 -10.24
CA SER A 46 4.52 16.37 -9.74
C SER A 46 4.26 16.27 -8.23
N ARG A 47 3.76 15.13 -7.75
CA ARG A 47 3.57 14.88 -6.31
C ARG A 47 4.89 14.84 -5.56
N GLY A 48 5.94 14.24 -6.11
CA GLY A 48 7.28 14.20 -5.54
C GLY A 48 7.90 15.59 -5.40
N ALA A 49 7.80 16.42 -6.44
CA ALA A 49 8.26 17.80 -6.44
C ALA A 49 7.52 18.66 -5.40
N ARG A 50 6.19 18.48 -5.27
CA ARG A 50 5.37 19.15 -4.23
C ARG A 50 5.69 18.66 -2.82
N MET A 51 6.12 17.42 -2.67
CA MET A 51 6.48 16.81 -1.39
C MET A 51 7.88 17.21 -0.92
N ALA A 52 8.78 17.55 -1.84
CA ALA A 52 10.16 17.88 -1.53
C ALA A 52 10.31 19.17 -0.70
N THR A 53 11.26 19.16 0.23
CA THR A 53 11.70 20.33 1.00
C THR A 53 13.09 20.76 0.52
N ASP A 54 13.57 21.93 0.94
CA ASP A 54 14.86 22.44 0.46
C ASP A 54 16.05 21.53 0.80
N VAL A 55 15.91 20.71 1.85
CA VAL A 55 16.93 19.73 2.28
C VAL A 55 17.06 18.56 1.31
N ASP A 56 15.96 18.11 0.70
CA ASP A 56 15.93 16.89 -0.13
C ASP A 56 15.50 17.10 -1.58
N ARG A 57 15.17 18.35 -1.97
CA ARG A 57 14.71 18.73 -3.31
C ARG A 57 15.59 18.20 -4.44
N ALA A 58 16.90 18.45 -4.35
CA ALA A 58 17.84 18.02 -5.37
C ALA A 58 17.90 16.48 -5.49
N MET A 59 17.82 15.77 -4.36
CA MET A 59 17.82 14.31 -4.34
C MET A 59 16.51 13.74 -4.91
N LEU A 60 15.36 14.21 -4.41
CA LEU A 60 14.05 13.70 -4.82
C LEU A 60 13.72 14.00 -6.28
N ALA A 61 14.25 15.10 -6.83
CA ALA A 61 14.12 15.43 -8.25
C ALA A 61 14.63 14.32 -9.18
N TRP A 62 15.62 13.54 -8.74
CA TRP A 62 16.15 12.40 -9.50
C TRP A 62 15.66 11.06 -8.95
N VAL A 63 15.57 10.90 -7.63
CA VAL A 63 15.16 9.65 -6.99
C VAL A 63 13.74 9.25 -7.38
N ILE A 64 12.77 10.19 -7.39
CA ILE A 64 11.37 9.85 -7.64
C ILE A 64 11.13 9.38 -9.10
N PRO A 65 11.61 10.09 -10.14
CA PRO A 65 11.53 9.59 -11.51
C PRO A 65 12.17 8.20 -11.69
N VAL A 66 13.37 8.01 -11.15
CA VAL A 66 14.10 6.73 -11.28
C VAL A 66 13.39 5.61 -10.50
N ALA A 67 12.84 5.91 -9.33
CA ALA A 67 12.03 4.97 -8.56
C ALA A 67 10.77 4.56 -9.30
N PHE A 68 10.10 5.50 -9.99
CA PHE A 68 8.95 5.17 -10.84
C PHE A 68 9.34 4.21 -11.96
N ILE A 69 10.41 4.50 -12.69
CA ILE A 69 10.91 3.63 -13.77
C ILE A 69 11.25 2.24 -13.23
N ALA A 70 12.00 2.16 -12.12
CA ALA A 70 12.33 0.90 -11.47
C ALA A 70 11.07 0.13 -11.03
N LYS A 71 10.05 0.85 -10.56
CA LYS A 71 8.76 0.27 -10.15
C LYS A 71 7.98 -0.31 -11.33
N ILE A 72 7.95 0.38 -12.47
CA ILE A 72 7.31 -0.11 -13.70
C ILE A 72 8.06 -1.33 -14.24
N LEU A 73 9.40 -1.33 -14.22
CA LEU A 73 10.18 -2.52 -14.56
C LEU A 73 9.85 -3.70 -13.64
N GLY A 74 9.76 -3.46 -12.32
CA GLY A 74 9.32 -4.47 -11.36
C GLY A 74 7.91 -4.99 -11.65
N ALA A 75 6.99 -4.12 -12.06
CA ALA A 75 5.63 -4.47 -12.47
C ALA A 75 5.60 -5.32 -13.75
N SER A 76 6.39 -4.98 -14.76
CA SER A 76 6.53 -5.75 -16.00
C SER A 76 7.08 -7.15 -15.75
N VAL A 77 8.13 -7.26 -14.92
CA VAL A 77 8.68 -8.57 -14.52
C VAL A 77 7.65 -9.37 -13.73
N ARG A 78 6.95 -8.74 -12.79
CA ARG A 78 5.88 -9.38 -12.00
C ARG A 78 4.74 -9.88 -12.89
N HIS A 79 4.35 -9.11 -13.90
CA HIS A 79 3.35 -9.49 -14.90
C HIS A 79 3.81 -10.69 -15.74
N TYR A 80 5.05 -10.65 -16.23
CA TYR A 80 5.64 -11.78 -16.95
C TYR A 80 5.63 -13.07 -16.13
N VAL A 81 6.08 -13.01 -14.86
CA VAL A 81 6.04 -14.17 -13.96
C VAL A 81 4.61 -14.64 -13.73
N ALA A 82 3.66 -13.72 -13.51
CA ALA A 82 2.25 -14.07 -13.31
C ALA A 82 1.65 -14.79 -14.53
N VAL A 83 2.01 -14.38 -15.75
CA VAL A 83 1.47 -14.95 -16.99
C VAL A 83 2.17 -16.26 -17.35
N PHE A 84 3.49 -16.26 -17.45
CA PHE A 84 4.25 -17.37 -18.04
C PHE A 84 4.72 -18.39 -17.00
N VAL A 85 5.18 -17.94 -15.84
CA VAL A 85 5.72 -18.85 -14.81
C VAL A 85 4.59 -19.44 -13.97
N TYR A 86 3.62 -18.63 -13.58
CA TYR A 86 2.45 -19.07 -12.81
C TYR A 86 1.29 -19.53 -13.69
N ASN A 87 1.50 -19.61 -15.01
CA ASN A 87 0.50 -20.07 -15.98
C ASN A 87 -0.86 -19.37 -15.80
N ARG A 88 -0.81 -18.05 -15.65
CA ARG A 88 -1.95 -17.15 -15.41
C ARG A 88 -2.79 -17.45 -14.16
N SER A 89 -2.29 -18.26 -13.23
CA SER A 89 -2.98 -18.61 -11.97
C SER A 89 -2.83 -17.57 -10.85
N ALA A 90 -2.08 -16.48 -11.09
CA ALA A 90 -1.89 -15.44 -10.10
C ALA A 90 -3.21 -14.71 -9.76
N ASP A 91 -3.50 -14.54 -8.46
CA ASP A 91 -4.65 -13.77 -7.95
C ASP A 91 -4.80 -12.39 -8.63
N ALA A 92 -3.68 -11.75 -8.95
CA ALA A 92 -3.63 -10.47 -9.63
C ALA A 92 -4.38 -10.45 -10.98
N LEU A 93 -4.28 -11.54 -11.75
CA LEU A 93 -4.97 -11.66 -13.03
C LEU A 93 -6.45 -11.94 -12.85
N VAL A 94 -6.83 -12.64 -11.77
CA VAL A 94 -8.24 -12.84 -11.40
C VAL A 94 -8.87 -11.52 -10.99
N TYR A 95 -8.20 -10.71 -10.16
CA TYR A 95 -8.68 -9.39 -9.74
C TYR A 95 -8.87 -8.46 -10.93
N HIS A 96 -7.89 -8.42 -11.84
CA HIS A 96 -8.00 -7.64 -13.06
C HIS A 96 -9.21 -8.06 -13.90
N ARG A 97 -9.36 -9.35 -14.17
CA ARG A 97 -10.44 -9.89 -15.00
C ARG A 97 -11.81 -9.61 -14.40
N ARG A 98 -12.00 -9.93 -13.12
CA ARG A 98 -13.26 -9.70 -12.39
C ARG A 98 -13.61 -8.20 -12.35
N ALA A 99 -12.61 -7.35 -12.17
CA ALA A 99 -12.79 -5.90 -12.20
C ALA A 99 -13.28 -5.42 -13.57
N ALA A 100 -12.66 -5.89 -14.65
CA ALA A 100 -13.01 -5.51 -16.01
C ALA A 100 -14.37 -6.05 -16.47
N GLU A 101 -14.72 -7.29 -16.09
CA GLU A 101 -15.91 -7.98 -16.60
C GLU A 101 -17.17 -7.71 -15.76
N ILE A 102 -17.04 -7.38 -14.47
CA ILE A 102 -18.17 -7.35 -13.54
C ILE A 102 -18.15 -6.07 -12.71
N TYR A 103 -17.10 -5.90 -11.89
CA TYR A 103 -17.18 -4.94 -10.79
C TYR A 103 -17.12 -3.48 -11.25
N ALA A 104 -16.43 -3.16 -12.34
CA ALA A 104 -16.39 -1.79 -12.86
C ALA A 104 -17.78 -1.29 -13.27
N ASP A 105 -18.59 -2.13 -13.91
CA ASP A 105 -19.93 -1.75 -14.37
C ASP A 105 -20.92 -1.66 -13.21
N VAL A 106 -20.82 -2.56 -12.22
CA VAL A 106 -21.60 -2.47 -10.97
C VAL A 106 -21.35 -1.14 -10.25
N TRP A 107 -20.10 -0.69 -10.17
CA TRP A 107 -19.81 0.61 -9.58
C TRP A 107 -20.33 1.78 -10.42
N ARG A 108 -20.32 1.66 -11.76
CA ARG A 108 -20.88 2.69 -12.66
C ARG A 108 -22.40 2.78 -12.58
N SER A 109 -23.09 1.70 -12.23
CA SER A 109 -24.53 1.70 -11.96
C SER A 109 -24.89 2.19 -10.55
N PHE A 110 -23.91 2.60 -9.75
CA PHE A 110 -24.07 3.00 -8.34
C PHE A 110 -24.62 1.88 -7.43
N GLU A 111 -24.41 0.63 -7.82
CA GLU A 111 -24.77 -0.54 -7.01
C GLU A 111 -23.59 -0.98 -6.14
N ILE A 112 -23.89 -1.59 -4.99
CA ILE A 112 -22.86 -2.17 -4.12
C ILE A 112 -22.61 -3.61 -4.56
N PRO A 113 -21.37 -3.98 -4.91
CA PRO A 113 -21.11 -5.32 -5.41
C PRO A 113 -21.38 -6.42 -4.37
N VAL A 114 -22.07 -7.46 -4.81
CA VAL A 114 -22.34 -8.63 -3.98
C VAL A 114 -21.04 -9.41 -3.73
N ILE A 115 -20.73 -9.61 -2.45
CA ILE A 115 -19.55 -10.32 -1.98
C ILE A 115 -19.81 -11.83 -2.15
N THR A 116 -19.05 -12.52 -3.01
CA THR A 116 -19.17 -13.97 -3.21
C THR A 116 -18.35 -14.77 -2.18
N SER A 117 -18.41 -16.10 -2.14
CA SER A 117 -17.85 -16.91 -1.03
C SER A 117 -16.31 -17.10 -1.01
N ARG A 118 -15.53 -16.41 -1.86
CA ARG A 118 -14.07 -16.65 -2.04
C ARG A 118 -13.14 -16.03 -0.97
N GLY A 119 -13.66 -15.79 0.24
CA GLY A 119 -12.93 -15.22 1.37
C GLY A 119 -12.92 -13.68 1.36
N ALA A 120 -13.14 -13.09 2.54
CA ALA A 120 -13.45 -11.66 2.69
C ALA A 120 -12.43 -10.71 2.02
N GLY A 121 -11.12 -10.97 2.17
CA GLY A 121 -10.09 -10.10 1.61
C GLY A 121 -9.94 -10.22 0.08
N THR A 122 -10.30 -11.35 -0.52
CA THR A 122 -10.23 -11.58 -1.98
C THR A 122 -11.37 -10.83 -2.66
N ASN A 123 -12.59 -10.98 -2.16
CA ASN A 123 -13.75 -10.26 -2.69
C ASN A 123 -13.62 -8.75 -2.56
N PHE A 124 -13.09 -8.29 -1.42
CA PHE A 124 -12.80 -6.88 -1.23
C PHE A 124 -11.84 -6.36 -2.30
N MET A 125 -10.80 -7.13 -2.65
CA MET A 125 -9.87 -6.75 -3.71
C MET A 125 -10.52 -6.75 -5.10
N GLU A 126 -11.42 -7.68 -5.41
CA GLU A 126 -12.15 -7.67 -6.68
C GLU A 126 -13.02 -6.41 -6.80
N GLY A 127 -13.81 -6.10 -5.76
CA GLY A 127 -14.63 -4.89 -5.70
C GLY A 127 -13.80 -3.61 -5.74
N LEU A 128 -12.71 -3.53 -4.96
CA LEU A 128 -11.82 -2.36 -4.94
C LEU A 128 -11.10 -2.16 -6.28
N THR A 129 -10.66 -3.23 -6.93
CA THR A 129 -10.03 -3.15 -8.26
C THR A 129 -11.05 -2.65 -9.28
N GLY A 130 -12.29 -3.15 -9.23
CA GLY A 130 -13.41 -2.63 -10.04
C GLY A 130 -13.65 -1.14 -9.82
N PHE A 131 -13.64 -0.68 -8.56
CA PHE A 131 -13.79 0.74 -8.22
C PHE A 131 -12.68 1.60 -8.85
N ILE A 132 -11.42 1.13 -8.78
CA ILE A 132 -10.28 1.80 -9.41
C ILE A 132 -10.44 1.88 -10.95
N TYR A 133 -11.10 0.89 -11.56
CA TYR A 133 -11.34 0.82 -13.01
C TYR A 133 -12.62 1.56 -13.47
N VAL A 134 -13.38 2.19 -12.56
CA VAL A 134 -14.58 2.95 -12.91
C VAL A 134 -14.32 4.00 -14.00
N PRO A 135 -13.28 4.86 -13.90
CA PRO A 135 -13.04 5.89 -14.91
C PRO A 135 -12.71 5.28 -16.28
N TYR A 136 -12.04 4.13 -16.28
CA TYR A 136 -11.51 3.49 -17.47
C TYR A 136 -11.00 2.07 -17.14
N ILE A 137 -11.24 1.09 -18.02
CA ILE A 137 -10.76 -0.29 -17.86
C ILE A 137 -9.44 -0.45 -18.61
N PRO A 138 -8.30 -0.61 -17.94
CA PRO A 138 -7.03 -0.86 -18.59
C PRO A 138 -6.92 -2.31 -19.10
N ASP A 139 -5.92 -2.57 -19.93
CA ASP A 139 -5.38 -3.90 -20.21
C ASP A 139 -4.58 -4.45 -19.00
N GLU A 140 -4.25 -5.75 -19.03
CA GLU A 140 -3.63 -6.47 -17.91
C GLU A 140 -2.39 -5.75 -17.37
N LEU A 141 -1.46 -5.39 -18.25
CA LEU A 141 -0.22 -4.68 -17.87
C LEU A 141 -0.52 -3.27 -17.34
N GLY A 142 -1.50 -2.56 -17.91
CA GLY A 142 -1.96 -1.26 -17.40
C GLY A 142 -2.49 -1.37 -15.97
N GLY A 143 -3.16 -2.48 -15.63
CA GLY A 143 -3.53 -2.82 -14.26
C GLY A 143 -2.33 -2.90 -13.32
N PHE A 144 -1.27 -3.60 -13.73
CA PHE A 144 -0.01 -3.67 -12.96
C PHE A 144 0.62 -2.29 -12.77
N VAL A 145 0.66 -1.46 -13.81
CA VAL A 145 1.18 -0.08 -13.74
C VAL A 145 0.42 0.76 -12.70
N ILE A 146 -0.92 0.66 -12.65
CA ILE A 146 -1.74 1.40 -11.67
C ILE A 146 -1.38 0.97 -10.25
N PHE A 147 -1.40 -0.33 -9.95
CA PHE A 147 -1.16 -0.82 -8.59
C PHE A 147 0.30 -0.63 -8.15
N ALA A 148 1.25 -0.76 -9.08
CA ALA A 148 2.64 -0.40 -8.85
C ALA A 148 2.80 1.09 -8.50
N THR A 149 2.05 1.96 -9.17
CA THR A 149 2.01 3.40 -8.85
C THR A 149 1.39 3.66 -7.48
N LEU A 150 0.27 3.01 -7.13
CA LEU A 150 -0.34 3.12 -5.80
C LEU A 150 0.63 2.71 -4.69
N ALA A 151 1.36 1.61 -4.89
CA ALA A 151 2.39 1.17 -3.95
C ALA A 151 3.52 2.18 -3.82
N LEU A 152 3.96 2.79 -4.93
CA LEU A 152 4.99 3.84 -4.91
C LEU A 152 4.53 5.09 -4.16
N LEU A 153 3.26 5.49 -4.29
CA LEU A 153 2.70 6.57 -3.48
C LEU A 153 2.76 6.23 -1.98
N GLY A 154 2.49 4.97 -1.60
CA GLY A 154 2.71 4.47 -0.24
C GLY A 154 4.17 4.63 0.23
N GLN A 155 5.12 4.24 -0.61
CA GLN A 155 6.57 4.40 -0.34
C GLN A 155 6.96 5.88 -0.18
N MET A 156 6.39 6.78 -0.99
CA MET A 156 6.60 8.22 -0.86
C MET A 156 6.08 8.77 0.47
N LEU A 157 4.92 8.27 0.93
CA LEU A 157 4.34 8.67 2.21
C LEU A 157 5.14 8.13 3.40
N PHE A 158 5.70 6.92 3.30
CA PHE A 158 6.69 6.42 4.25
C PHE A 158 7.92 7.31 4.33
N TYR A 159 8.50 7.68 3.18
CA TYR A 159 9.61 8.63 3.14
C TYR A 159 9.24 9.98 3.80
N ALA A 160 8.07 10.53 3.48
CA ALA A 160 7.60 11.76 4.09
C ALA A 160 7.39 11.64 5.61
N ALA A 161 6.92 10.50 6.09
CA ALA A 161 6.76 10.22 7.51
C ALA A 161 8.12 10.12 8.22
N TYR A 162 9.07 9.37 7.64
CA TYR A 162 10.44 9.26 8.15
C TYR A 162 11.10 10.63 8.28
N ARG A 163 11.02 11.46 7.23
CA ARG A 163 11.56 12.83 7.23
C ARG A 163 10.94 13.73 8.29
N ARG A 164 9.68 13.52 8.67
CA ARG A 164 9.00 14.27 9.73
C ARG A 164 9.42 13.83 11.13
N ALA A 165 9.67 12.52 11.30
CA ALA A 165 9.87 11.92 12.61
C ALA A 165 11.34 11.85 13.02
N LEU A 166 12.28 11.76 12.06
CA LEU A 166 13.68 11.49 12.32
C LEU A 166 14.60 12.59 11.75
N PRO A 167 15.83 12.72 12.30
CA PRO A 167 16.81 13.70 11.82
C PRO A 167 17.11 13.53 10.32
N ALA A 168 17.53 14.64 9.68
CA ALA A 168 17.88 14.64 8.26
C ALA A 168 19.07 13.71 7.92
N ALA A 169 19.92 13.41 8.91
CA ALA A 169 21.00 12.44 8.79
C ALA A 169 20.41 11.04 8.53
N GLY A 170 20.49 10.58 7.29
CA GLY A 170 20.00 9.26 6.87
C GLY A 170 18.91 9.30 5.80
N LEU A 171 18.38 10.47 5.42
CA LEU A 171 17.33 10.58 4.40
C LEU A 171 17.69 9.88 3.09
N LYS A 172 18.94 10.01 2.63
CA LYS A 172 19.41 9.35 1.41
C LYS A 172 19.39 7.82 1.54
N ARG A 173 19.86 7.27 2.66
CA ARG A 173 19.89 5.82 2.89
C ARG A 173 18.47 5.26 2.99
N TYR A 174 17.60 5.97 3.70
CA TYR A 174 16.19 5.60 3.80
C TYR A 174 15.48 5.67 2.45
N ALA A 175 15.70 6.73 1.66
CA ALA A 175 15.18 6.85 0.30
C ALA A 175 15.62 5.67 -0.58
N LEU A 176 16.91 5.31 -0.53
CA LEU A 176 17.43 4.18 -1.29
C LEU A 176 16.76 2.87 -0.89
N GLY A 177 16.62 2.61 0.42
CA GLY A 177 15.94 1.41 0.92
C GLY A 177 14.46 1.38 0.55
N ILE A 178 13.70 2.43 0.84
CA ILE A 178 12.25 2.42 0.65
C ILE A 178 11.88 2.41 -0.84
N PHE A 179 12.65 3.03 -1.73
CA PHE A 179 12.32 3.13 -3.15
C PHE A 179 12.94 2.04 -4.02
N PHE A 180 14.12 1.51 -3.67
CA PHE A 180 14.87 0.61 -4.55
C PHE A 180 15.15 -0.78 -3.99
N LEU A 181 14.65 -1.12 -2.80
CA LEU A 181 14.76 -2.49 -2.30
C LEU A 181 14.06 -3.45 -3.29
N PRO A 182 14.75 -4.47 -3.84
CA PRO A 182 14.19 -5.32 -4.89
C PRO A 182 12.83 -5.94 -4.53
N SER A 183 12.68 -6.37 -3.27
CA SER A 183 11.41 -6.90 -2.75
C SER A 183 10.26 -5.88 -2.86
N LEU A 184 10.51 -4.61 -2.58
CA LEU A 184 9.50 -3.55 -2.69
C LEU A 184 9.25 -3.11 -4.13
N LEU A 185 10.19 -3.33 -5.05
CA LEU A 185 9.97 -3.12 -6.47
C LEU A 185 9.13 -4.24 -7.09
N TYR A 186 9.32 -5.48 -6.64
CA TYR A 186 8.70 -6.66 -7.23
C TYR A 186 7.36 -7.07 -6.61
N TRP A 187 7.25 -7.20 -5.28
CA TRP A 187 6.05 -7.78 -4.67
C TRP A 187 4.81 -6.88 -4.77
N PRO A 188 4.85 -5.61 -4.34
CA PRO A 188 3.71 -4.71 -4.40
C PRO A 188 3.66 -3.98 -5.75
N SER A 189 3.72 -4.71 -6.86
CA SER A 189 3.69 -4.16 -8.24
C SER A 189 2.64 -4.82 -9.15
N SER A 190 1.77 -5.65 -8.58
CA SER A 190 0.64 -6.29 -9.28
C SER A 190 -0.68 -5.89 -8.64
N PRO A 191 -1.82 -5.98 -9.36
CA PRO A 191 -3.14 -5.90 -8.75
C PRO A 191 -3.23 -6.86 -7.58
N GLY A 192 -3.42 -6.36 -6.36
CA GLY A 192 -3.39 -7.24 -5.21
C GLY A 192 -3.33 -6.56 -3.86
N LYS A 193 -3.44 -7.43 -2.84
CA LYS A 193 -3.46 -7.06 -1.43
C LYS A 193 -2.20 -6.28 -1.06
N ASP A 194 -1.03 -6.68 -1.54
CA ASP A 194 0.25 -6.13 -1.08
C ASP A 194 0.47 -4.68 -1.51
N SER A 195 0.10 -4.31 -2.75
CA SER A 195 0.15 -2.92 -3.23
C SER A 195 -0.76 -1.98 -2.43
N ILE A 196 -1.99 -2.41 -2.15
CA ILE A 196 -2.95 -1.61 -1.38
C ILE A 196 -2.55 -1.55 0.09
N MET A 197 -2.03 -2.65 0.65
CA MET A 197 -1.48 -2.67 2.00
C MET A 197 -0.28 -1.72 2.15
N LEU A 198 0.62 -1.67 1.17
CA LEU A 198 1.76 -0.75 1.21
C LEU A 198 1.32 0.71 1.16
N LEU A 199 0.31 1.02 0.33
CA LEU A 199 -0.32 2.34 0.31
C LEU A 199 -0.95 2.68 1.67
N ALA A 200 -1.78 1.79 2.20
CA ALA A 200 -2.49 1.99 3.46
C ALA A 200 -1.55 2.13 4.67
N LEU A 201 -0.45 1.36 4.70
CA LEU A 201 0.58 1.49 5.72
C LEU A 201 1.35 2.80 5.59
N GLY A 202 1.67 3.22 4.36
CA GLY A 202 2.33 4.49 4.08
C GLY A 202 1.46 5.68 4.52
N THR A 203 0.18 5.68 4.14
CA THR A 203 -0.79 6.71 4.56
C THR A 203 -1.01 6.73 6.06
N ALA A 204 -1.14 5.56 6.71
CA ALA A 204 -1.29 5.48 8.16
C ALA A 204 -0.06 6.04 8.89
N THR A 205 1.14 5.64 8.49
CA THR A 205 2.40 6.12 9.10
C THR A 205 2.55 7.63 8.92
N TRP A 206 2.22 8.15 7.74
CA TRP A 206 2.22 9.59 7.47
C TRP A 206 1.19 10.35 8.29
N ALA A 207 -0.01 9.81 8.46
CA ALA A 207 -1.06 10.38 9.31
C ALA A 207 -0.62 10.40 10.78
N ILE A 208 -0.08 9.30 11.30
CA ILE A 208 0.43 9.20 12.67
C ILE A 208 1.47 10.29 12.95
N THR A 209 2.48 10.44 12.09
CA THR A 209 3.47 11.53 12.26
C THR A 209 2.86 12.92 12.20
N GLY A 210 1.79 13.12 11.41
CA GLY A 210 1.04 14.37 11.37
C GLY A 210 0.20 14.64 12.64
N LEU A 211 -0.33 13.59 13.28
CA LEU A 211 -1.02 13.70 14.57
C LEU A 211 -0.08 14.19 15.67
N PHE A 212 1.17 13.67 15.70
CA PHE A 212 2.20 14.16 16.61
C PHE A 212 2.63 15.62 16.35
N GLN A 213 2.31 16.17 15.18
CA GLN A 213 2.51 17.59 14.84
C GLN A 213 1.28 18.46 15.11
N GLY A 214 0.22 17.92 15.72
CA GLY A 214 -0.99 18.66 16.07
C GLY A 214 -2.02 18.81 14.94
N LYS A 215 -1.86 18.13 13.78
CA LYS A 215 -2.76 18.26 12.61
C LYS A 215 -3.98 17.34 12.67
N TRP A 216 -4.63 17.25 13.83
CA TRP A 216 -5.62 16.21 14.16
C TRP A 216 -6.83 16.14 13.22
N LEU A 217 -7.49 17.27 12.91
CA LEU A 217 -8.67 17.33 12.04
C LEU A 217 -8.42 16.69 10.67
N SER A 218 -7.24 16.90 10.12
CA SER A 218 -6.89 16.40 8.79
C SER A 218 -6.32 14.98 8.80
N MET A 219 -5.66 14.56 9.90
CA MET A 219 -4.94 13.30 9.93
C MET A 219 -5.76 12.16 10.55
N LEU A 220 -6.71 12.43 11.45
CA LEU A 220 -7.56 11.38 12.04
C LEU A 220 -8.41 10.65 11.00
N PRO A 221 -9.12 11.32 10.07
CA PRO A 221 -9.89 10.62 9.04
C PRO A 221 -8.99 9.78 8.13
N ILE A 222 -7.78 10.28 7.83
CA ILE A 222 -6.80 9.55 7.01
C ILE A 222 -6.31 8.29 7.73
N LEU A 223 -6.00 8.39 9.02
CA LEU A 223 -5.60 7.23 9.82
C LEU A 223 -6.76 6.22 9.92
N ALA A 224 -7.97 6.67 10.22
CA ALA A 224 -9.15 5.81 10.32
C ALA A 224 -9.44 5.10 8.99
N GLY A 225 -9.42 5.81 7.86
CA GLY A 225 -9.58 5.24 6.53
C GLY A 225 -8.48 4.23 6.19
N SER A 226 -7.23 4.51 6.58
CA SER A 226 -6.11 3.59 6.37
C SER A 226 -6.26 2.31 7.21
N LEU A 227 -6.68 2.42 8.47
CA LEU A 227 -6.95 1.28 9.36
C LEU A 227 -8.14 0.46 8.86
N ALA A 228 -9.21 1.10 8.40
CA ALA A 228 -10.36 0.41 7.81
C ALA A 228 -9.95 -0.37 6.55
N LEU A 229 -9.16 0.26 5.67
CA LEU A 229 -8.65 -0.38 4.46
C LEU A 229 -7.76 -1.58 4.80
N MET A 230 -6.83 -1.44 5.75
CA MET A 230 -6.01 -2.55 6.22
C MET A 230 -6.85 -3.66 6.85
N ALA A 231 -7.84 -3.33 7.67
CA ALA A 231 -8.68 -4.33 8.32
C ALA A 231 -9.61 -5.08 7.36
N ALA A 232 -9.99 -4.45 6.25
CA ALA A 232 -10.75 -5.10 5.18
C ALA A 232 -9.92 -6.16 4.44
N ILE A 233 -8.61 -5.95 4.32
CA ILE A 233 -7.71 -6.83 3.56
C ILE A 233 -6.96 -7.82 4.47
N ARG A 234 -6.30 -7.31 5.51
CA ARG A 234 -5.45 -8.04 6.48
C ARG A 234 -5.67 -7.48 7.91
N PRO A 235 -6.72 -7.93 8.64
CA PRO A 235 -7.04 -7.43 9.98
C PRO A 235 -5.91 -7.59 11.00
N HIS A 236 -5.11 -8.66 10.92
CA HIS A 236 -3.95 -8.83 11.81
C HIS A 236 -2.88 -7.74 11.64
N VAL A 237 -2.64 -7.24 10.42
CA VAL A 237 -1.68 -6.15 10.18
C VAL A 237 -2.19 -4.83 10.77
N ALA A 238 -3.49 -4.57 10.64
CA ALA A 238 -4.12 -3.43 11.30
C ALA A 238 -3.98 -3.52 12.83
N ALA A 239 -4.17 -4.71 13.41
CA ALA A 239 -3.97 -4.98 14.84
C ALA A 239 -2.55 -4.62 15.28
N LEU A 240 -1.55 -5.10 14.54
CA LEU A 240 -0.15 -4.87 14.84
C LEU A 240 0.20 -3.39 14.80
N LEU A 241 -0.31 -2.63 13.83
CA LEU A 241 -0.06 -1.19 13.75
C LEU A 241 -0.72 -0.44 14.93
N VAL A 242 -1.96 -0.80 15.28
CA VAL A 242 -2.66 -0.21 16.42
C VAL A 242 -1.94 -0.53 17.73
N GLY A 243 -1.51 -1.77 17.92
CA GLY A 243 -0.73 -2.20 19.07
C GLY A 243 0.62 -1.48 19.16
N ALA A 244 1.34 -1.39 18.05
CA ALA A 244 2.60 -0.64 17.97
C ALA A 244 2.41 0.85 18.30
N LEU A 245 1.31 1.47 17.84
CA LEU A 245 0.96 2.83 18.20
C LEU A 245 0.66 2.95 19.69
N GLY A 246 -0.09 2.02 20.28
CA GLY A 246 -0.35 1.95 21.72
C GLY A 246 0.94 1.89 22.54
N LEU A 247 1.86 0.99 22.17
CA LEU A 247 3.18 0.88 22.80
C LEU A 247 4.01 2.15 22.64
N ALA A 248 4.01 2.75 21.44
CA ALA A 248 4.71 4.01 21.19
C ALA A 248 4.14 5.15 22.05
N LEU A 249 2.83 5.20 22.27
CA LEU A 249 2.19 6.20 23.14
C LEU A 249 2.49 5.98 24.63
N LEU A 250 2.69 4.73 25.05
CA LEU A 250 3.12 4.39 26.41
C LEU A 250 4.58 4.81 26.62
N ALA A 251 5.46 4.48 25.68
CA ALA A 251 6.90 4.75 25.77
C ALA A 251 7.29 6.21 25.51
N SER A 252 6.47 6.97 24.77
CA SER A 252 6.76 8.38 24.46
C SER A 252 6.36 9.33 25.58
N ARG A 253 7.15 10.40 25.73
CA ARG A 253 6.76 11.56 26.55
C ARG A 253 5.63 12.30 25.83
N ALA A 254 4.70 12.86 26.61
CA ALA A 254 3.59 13.63 26.06
C ALA A 254 4.12 14.74 25.11
N PRO A 255 3.45 14.98 23.98
CA PRO A 255 3.86 16.03 23.05
C PRO A 255 4.01 17.37 23.79
N LYS A 256 5.12 18.09 23.56
CA LYS A 256 5.37 19.44 24.14
C LYS A 256 4.54 20.52 23.41
N ILE A 257 3.27 20.24 23.18
CA ILE A 257 2.31 21.10 22.49
C ILE A 257 1.20 21.40 23.52
N GLY A 258 0.61 22.59 23.49
CA GLY A 258 -0.56 22.90 24.34
C GLY A 258 -1.64 21.82 24.18
N GLY A 259 -2.05 21.18 25.27
CA GLY A 259 -2.99 20.06 25.26
C GLY A 259 -2.40 18.68 25.00
N GLY A 260 -1.07 18.49 25.11
CA GLY A 260 -0.40 17.20 24.86
C GLY A 260 -0.96 15.99 25.63
N ILE A 261 -1.48 16.18 26.84
CA ILE A 261 -2.15 15.13 27.62
C ILE A 261 -3.49 14.73 26.97
N ALA A 262 -4.31 15.70 26.54
CA ALA A 262 -5.58 15.44 25.85
C ALA A 262 -5.35 14.74 24.52
N ILE A 263 -4.31 15.13 23.76
CA ILE A 263 -3.89 14.45 22.54
C ILE A 263 -3.50 12.99 22.82
N ARG A 264 -2.75 12.75 23.90
CA ARG A 264 -2.35 11.41 24.30
C ARG A 264 -3.56 10.56 24.69
N MET A 265 -4.52 11.10 25.45
CA MET A 265 -5.77 10.42 25.80
C MET A 265 -6.64 10.10 24.58
N LEU A 266 -6.75 11.04 23.64
CA LEU A 266 -7.45 10.83 22.37
C LEU A 266 -6.80 9.70 21.56
N LEU A 267 -5.47 9.67 21.49
CA LEU A 267 -4.73 8.63 20.79
C LEU A 267 -4.90 7.26 21.47
N PHE A 268 -4.96 7.20 22.81
CA PHE A 268 -5.38 6.01 23.52
C PHE A 268 -6.82 5.60 23.18
N GLY A 269 -7.73 6.57 23.02
CA GLY A 269 -9.08 6.32 22.52
C GLY A 269 -9.10 5.72 21.11
N VAL A 270 -8.31 6.28 20.18
CA VAL A 270 -8.15 5.75 18.81
C VAL A 270 -7.56 4.34 18.84
N VAL A 271 -6.59 4.07 19.72
CA VAL A 271 -6.04 2.74 19.92
C VAL A 271 -7.09 1.78 20.47
N GLY A 272 -7.88 2.19 21.47
CA GLY A 272 -8.96 1.38 22.03
C GLY A 272 -10.04 1.04 21.01
N VAL A 273 -10.52 2.03 20.26
CA VAL A 273 -11.46 1.83 19.14
C VAL A 273 -10.86 0.96 18.05
N GLY A 274 -9.57 1.17 17.74
CA GLY A 274 -8.84 0.36 16.76
C GLY A 274 -8.73 -1.10 17.19
N ILE A 275 -8.43 -1.37 18.46
CA ILE A 275 -8.38 -2.74 19.02
C ILE A 275 -9.75 -3.39 18.92
N ALA A 276 -10.81 -2.69 19.38
CA ALA A 276 -12.18 -3.22 19.31
C ALA A 276 -12.61 -3.53 17.87
N PHE A 277 -12.38 -2.60 16.95
CA PHE A 277 -12.68 -2.77 15.53
C PHE A 277 -11.91 -3.96 14.93
N VAL A 278 -10.61 -4.07 15.21
CA VAL A 278 -9.81 -5.18 14.70
C VAL A 278 -10.23 -6.51 15.32
N ALA A 279 -10.56 -6.56 16.61
CA ALA A 279 -11.06 -7.77 17.26
C ALA A 279 -12.35 -8.27 16.59
N VAL A 280 -13.29 -7.38 16.27
CA VAL A 280 -14.50 -7.73 15.52
C VAL A 280 -14.16 -8.27 14.13
N ARG A 281 -13.22 -7.63 13.41
CA ARG A 281 -12.82 -8.09 12.06
C ARG A 281 -12.05 -9.39 12.08
N LEU A 282 -11.26 -9.66 13.11
CA LEU A 282 -10.58 -10.94 13.31
C LEU A 282 -11.58 -12.04 13.64
N SER A 283 -12.49 -11.81 14.59
CA SER A 283 -13.58 -12.73 14.92
C SER A 283 -14.39 -13.11 13.68
N ALA A 284 -14.81 -12.11 12.89
CA ALA A 284 -15.55 -12.35 11.65
C ALA A 284 -14.73 -13.06 10.56
N ALA A 285 -13.42 -12.77 10.45
CA ALA A 285 -12.57 -13.37 9.43
C ALA A 285 -12.19 -14.83 9.73
N TYR A 286 -12.11 -15.20 11.01
CA TYR A 286 -11.68 -16.53 11.46
C TYR A 286 -12.82 -17.38 12.05
N GLY A 287 -14.04 -16.85 12.13
CA GLY A 287 -15.18 -17.55 12.72
C GLY A 287 -15.06 -17.77 14.24
N LEU A 288 -14.17 -17.01 14.89
CA LEU A 288 -13.89 -17.16 16.33
C LEU A 288 -14.97 -16.45 17.14
N SER A 289 -15.65 -17.17 18.02
CA SER A 289 -16.36 -16.54 19.13
C SER A 289 -15.32 -15.89 20.07
N LEU A 290 -15.64 -14.74 20.65
CA LEU A 290 -14.75 -14.02 21.59
C LEU A 290 -14.67 -14.72 22.97
N ASP A 291 -14.63 -16.05 22.97
CA ASP A 291 -14.50 -16.92 24.14
C ASP A 291 -13.15 -17.65 24.15
N THR A 292 -12.65 -17.97 25.33
CA THR A 292 -11.31 -18.55 25.59
C THR A 292 -11.06 -19.88 24.87
N ASN A 293 -12.11 -20.62 24.54
CA ASN A 293 -12.03 -21.91 23.84
C ASN A 293 -11.62 -21.78 22.35
N SER A 294 -11.85 -20.62 21.72
CA SER A 294 -11.57 -20.40 20.29
C SER A 294 -10.07 -20.22 19.98
N LEU A 295 -9.24 -19.92 20.99
CA LEU A 295 -7.78 -19.81 20.84
C LEU A 295 -7.13 -21.16 20.55
N ASN A 296 -7.66 -22.25 21.11
CA ASN A 296 -7.18 -23.61 20.83
C ASN A 296 -7.58 -24.06 19.42
N GLU A 297 -8.81 -23.79 18.98
CA GLU A 297 -9.26 -24.06 17.62
C GLU A 297 -8.48 -23.27 16.56
N PHE A 298 -8.10 -22.01 16.85
CA PHE A 298 -7.23 -21.22 15.96
C PHE A 298 -5.83 -21.83 15.86
N ALA A 299 -5.22 -22.23 16.98
CA ALA A 299 -3.92 -22.90 17.00
C ALA A 299 -3.94 -24.22 16.22
N ASP A 300 -5.03 -24.99 16.34
CA ASP A 300 -5.23 -26.22 15.58
C ASP A 300 -5.43 -25.94 14.08
N SER A 301 -6.20 -24.90 13.72
CA SER A 301 -6.41 -24.51 12.31
C SER A 301 -5.13 -23.97 11.62
N VAL A 302 -4.24 -23.32 12.37
CA VAL A 302 -2.93 -22.88 11.89
C VAL A 302 -2.00 -24.08 11.75
N THR A 303 -2.08 -25.05 12.66
CA THR A 303 -1.34 -26.31 12.58
C THR A 303 -1.77 -27.13 11.35
N ASP A 304 -3.09 -27.24 11.11
CA ASP A 304 -3.66 -27.94 9.95
C ASP A 304 -3.32 -27.25 8.63
N ARG A 305 -3.34 -25.92 8.58
CA ARG A 305 -2.94 -25.16 7.38
C ARG A 305 -1.45 -25.18 7.10
N THR A 306 -0.63 -25.36 8.13
CA THR A 306 0.82 -25.56 8.00
C THR A 306 1.15 -27.01 7.58
N ALA A 307 0.26 -27.97 7.88
CA ALA A 307 0.40 -29.37 7.47
C ALA A 307 0.29 -29.59 5.95
N THR A 308 -0.39 -28.70 5.21
CA THR A 308 -0.57 -28.80 3.75
C THR A 308 0.74 -28.66 2.95
N GLY A 309 1.87 -28.31 3.59
CA GLY A 309 3.18 -28.15 2.95
C GLY A 309 4.30 -29.07 3.44
N GLY A 310 4.01 -30.04 4.32
CA GLY A 310 5.00 -31.04 4.78
C GLY A 310 6.16 -30.54 5.63
N SER A 311 6.15 -29.28 6.11
CA SER A 311 7.18 -28.76 7.04
C SER A 311 6.58 -28.61 8.44
N GLN A 312 6.71 -29.66 9.26
CA GLN A 312 6.34 -29.61 10.67
C GLN A 312 7.48 -29.01 11.50
N VAL A 313 7.13 -28.08 12.40
CA VAL A 313 7.89 -27.84 13.63
C VAL A 313 6.93 -28.07 14.79
N ALA A 314 7.21 -29.09 15.60
CA ALA A 314 6.39 -29.43 16.76
C ALA A 314 6.53 -28.35 17.85
N GLY A 315 5.61 -27.38 17.84
CA GLY A 315 5.51 -26.37 18.89
C GLY A 315 4.39 -26.74 19.87
N ARG A 316 4.73 -27.42 20.97
CA ARG A 316 3.79 -27.64 22.08
C ARG A 316 3.72 -26.37 22.92
N ALA A 317 2.51 -25.86 23.16
CA ALA A 317 2.31 -24.75 24.09
C ALA A 317 2.78 -25.18 25.49
N VAL A 318 3.69 -24.41 26.08
CA VAL A 318 4.09 -24.58 27.48
C VAL A 318 3.01 -23.92 28.33
N THR A 319 2.26 -24.74 29.05
CA THR A 319 1.34 -24.33 30.13
C THR A 319 2.11 -23.82 31.32
#